data_AF-A0A5N0GBT9-F1
#
_entry.id   AF-A0A5N0GBT9-F1
#
_cell.length_a   1.000
_cell.length_b   1.000
_cell.length_c   1.000
_cell.angle_alpha   90.00
_cell.angle_beta   90.00
_cell.angle_gamma   90.00
#
_symmetry.space_group_name_H-M   'P 1'
#
loop_
_entity.id
_entity.type
_entity.pdbx_description
1 polymer ?
#
loop_
_entity_poly.entity_id
_entity_poly.type
_entity_poly.pdbx_seq_one_letter_code
_entity_poly.pdbx_strand_id
1 'polypeptide(L)'
;GDDGTFLWPGFGENSRVLKWALQRIEGTIDALRTPIGDVPYFDDLDLDGLDRVAYDDTKIRAALQVDLAEWTKEIESIDEWYASIGGNKLPDALRQELGDLKQRLAAARRDAEEYYARRGETR
;
A
#
# COMPACT_ATOMS: atom_id res chain seq x y z
N GLY A 1 13.31 2.28 4.94
CA GLY A 1 13.88 3.04 3.82
C GLY A 1 14.99 2.21 3.23
N ASP A 2 15.37 2.50 2.00
CA ASP A 2 16.41 1.74 1.29
C ASP A 2 17.78 1.79 1.98
N ASP A 3 17.95 2.72 2.93
CA ASP A 3 19.11 2.91 3.81
C ASP A 3 19.00 2.14 5.15
N GLY A 4 17.97 1.32 5.34
CA GLY A 4 17.71 0.60 6.59
C GLY A 4 17.10 1.45 7.70
N THR A 5 16.78 2.73 7.45
CA THR A 5 16.10 3.58 8.43
C THR A 5 14.59 3.40 8.39
N PHE A 6 13.91 3.67 9.51
CA PHE A 6 12.46 3.68 9.53
C PHE A 6 11.92 4.90 8.77
N LEU A 7 10.93 4.66 7.90
CA LEU A 7 10.23 5.74 7.18
C LEU A 7 9.13 6.39 8.04
N TRP A 8 8.67 5.68 9.07
CA TRP A 8 7.67 6.12 10.01
C TRP A 8 8.16 5.86 11.45
N PRO A 9 7.95 6.80 12.39
CA PRO A 9 8.48 6.67 13.76
C PRO A 9 7.92 5.51 14.57
N GLY A 10 6.69 5.07 14.27
CA GLY A 10 6.04 3.98 15.01
C GLY A 10 5.59 4.38 16.43
N PHE A 11 5.40 3.38 17.29
CA PHE A 11 4.99 3.55 18.69
C PHE A 11 3.75 4.45 18.87
N GLY A 12 3.84 5.51 19.67
CA GLY A 12 2.74 6.45 19.93
C GLY A 12 2.27 7.18 18.68
N GLU A 13 3.14 7.36 17.68
CA GLU A 13 2.81 8.02 16.42
C GLU A 13 1.85 7.18 15.56
N ASN A 14 1.72 5.87 15.83
CA ASN A 14 0.71 5.02 15.18
C ASN A 14 -0.72 5.46 15.49
N SER A 15 -0.94 6.25 16.54
CA SER A 15 -2.24 6.87 16.82
C SER A 15 -2.75 7.74 15.67
N ARG A 16 -1.86 8.31 14.85
CA ARG A 16 -2.20 9.11 13.66
C ARG A 16 -2.85 8.23 12.57
N VAL A 17 -2.35 7.02 12.39
CA VAL A 17 -2.93 6.03 11.46
C VAL A 17 -4.29 5.57 11.97
N LEU A 18 -4.44 5.35 13.28
CA LEU A 18 -5.72 5.00 13.89
C LEU A 18 -6.75 6.14 13.74
N LYS A 19 -6.33 7.39 13.93
CA LYS A 19 -7.17 8.57 13.70
C LYS A 19 -7.72 8.58 12.27
N TRP A 20 -6.85 8.40 11.27
CA TRP A 20 -7.28 8.32 9.87
C TRP A 20 -8.25 7.15 9.63
N ALA A 21 -7.94 5.96 10.16
CA ALA A 21 -8.81 4.78 10.01
C ALA A 21 -10.21 5.01 10.61
N LEU A 22 -10.31 5.68 11.76
CA LEU A 22 -11.60 6.05 12.35
C LEU A 22 -12.36 7.04 11.47
N GLN A 23 -11.69 8.06 10.94
CA GLN A 23 -12.29 9.03 10.02
C GLN A 23 -12.78 8.35 8.72
N ARG A 24 -12.10 7.31 8.24
CA ARG A 24 -12.56 6.48 7.11
C ARG A 24 -13.83 5.69 7.44
N ILE A 25 -13.88 5.09 8.64
CA ILE A 25 -15.08 4.36 9.10
C ILE A 25 -16.27 5.31 9.27
N GLU A 26 -16.02 6.53 9.77
CA GLU A 26 -17.04 7.57 9.94
C GLU A 26 -17.45 8.26 8.62
N GLY A 27 -16.72 8.01 7.54
CA GLY A 27 -16.99 8.62 6.23
C GLY A 27 -16.65 10.11 6.17
N THR A 28 -15.78 10.60 7.05
CA THR A 28 -15.43 12.03 7.16
C THR A 28 -14.18 12.41 6.37
N ILE A 29 -13.49 11.44 5.76
CA ILE A 29 -12.27 11.67 4.98
C ILE A 29 -12.21 10.73 3.79
N ASP A 30 -11.59 11.19 2.70
CA ASP A 30 -11.41 10.39 1.49
C ASP A 30 -10.17 9.47 1.60
N ALA A 31 -9.90 8.70 0.56
CA ALA A 31 -8.69 7.90 0.45
C ALA A 31 -8.21 7.79 -0.99
N LEU A 32 -6.90 7.65 -1.15
CA LEU A 32 -6.32 7.28 -2.42
C LEU A 32 -6.61 5.81 -2.70
N ARG A 33 -7.38 5.55 -3.77
CA ARG A 33 -7.63 4.17 -4.23
C ARG A 33 -6.37 3.58 -4.85
N THR A 34 -5.96 2.42 -4.37
CA THR A 34 -4.83 1.64 -4.89
C THR A 34 -5.27 0.21 -5.20
N PRO A 35 -4.45 -0.59 -5.91
CA PRO A 35 -4.76 -2.00 -6.16
C PRO A 35 -4.94 -2.84 -4.89
N ILE A 36 -4.26 -2.45 -3.81
CA ILE A 36 -4.27 -3.16 -2.53
C ILE A 36 -5.37 -2.66 -1.58
N GLY A 37 -6.16 -1.67 -2.00
CA GLY A 37 -7.20 -1.04 -1.19
C GLY A 37 -7.02 0.47 -1.08
N ASP A 38 -7.60 1.04 -0.04
CA ASP A 38 -7.60 2.47 0.21
C ASP A 38 -6.44 2.85 1.13
N VAL A 39 -5.66 3.86 0.75
CA VAL A 39 -4.55 4.40 1.55
C VAL A 39 -4.79 5.89 1.81
N PRO A 40 -4.25 6.48 2.90
CA PRO A 40 -4.40 7.91 3.14
C PRO A 40 -3.73 8.73 2.03
N TYR A 41 -4.30 9.90 1.70
CA TYR A 41 -3.50 10.93 1.06
C TYR A 41 -2.46 11.44 2.06
N PHE A 42 -1.31 11.90 1.58
CA PHE A 42 -0.27 12.47 2.44
C PHE A 42 -0.83 13.60 3.33
N ASP A 43 -1.66 14.46 2.76
CA ASP A 43 -2.23 15.63 3.43
C ASP A 43 -3.37 15.28 4.41
N ASP A 44 -3.85 14.02 4.42
CA ASP A 44 -4.88 13.54 5.35
C ASP A 44 -4.31 13.11 6.70
N LEU A 45 -2.99 12.87 6.76
CA LEU A 45 -2.34 12.50 8.01
C LEU A 45 -2.17 13.75 8.88
N ASP A 46 -2.59 13.63 10.13
CA ASP A 46 -2.22 14.60 11.16
C ASP A 46 -0.72 14.46 11.44
N LEU A 47 0.08 15.41 10.97
CA LEU A 47 1.54 15.42 11.11
C LEU A 47 2.02 16.45 12.14
N ASP A 48 1.09 17.09 12.86
CA ASP A 48 1.42 18.11 13.84
C ASP A 48 2.19 17.51 15.01
N GLY A 49 3.27 18.19 15.41
CA GLY A 49 4.16 17.74 16.49
C GLY A 49 5.05 16.54 16.14
N LEU A 50 5.03 16.04 14.91
CA LEU A 50 5.98 15.02 14.44
C LEU A 50 7.38 15.62 14.30
N ASP A 51 8.42 14.87 14.64
CA ASP A 51 9.81 15.27 14.34
C ASP A 51 10.05 15.26 12.82
N ARG A 52 9.90 16.43 12.19
CA ARG A 52 10.09 16.64 10.75
C ARG A 52 11.55 16.65 10.31
N VAL A 53 12.50 16.71 11.25
CA VAL A 53 13.93 16.58 10.93
C VAL A 53 14.28 15.11 10.70
N ALA A 54 13.74 14.22 11.53
CA ALA A 54 13.95 12.78 11.39
C ALA A 54 13.02 12.13 10.35
N TYR A 55 11.77 12.61 10.23
CA TYR A 55 10.70 12.07 9.38
C TYR A 55 10.12 13.16 8.49
N ASP A 56 10.86 13.49 7.44
CA ASP A 56 10.47 14.50 6.45
C ASP A 56 9.35 14.01 5.53
N ASP A 57 8.86 14.92 4.69
CA ASP A 57 7.81 14.63 3.70
C ASP A 57 8.19 13.47 2.78
N THR A 58 9.46 13.37 2.39
CA THR A 58 9.97 12.32 1.50
C THR A 58 9.78 10.94 2.13
N LYS A 59 10.21 10.78 3.39
CA LYS A 59 10.07 9.50 4.11
C LYS A 59 8.61 9.11 4.31
N ILE A 60 7.77 10.07 4.67
CA ILE A 60 6.36 9.79 4.90
C ILE A 60 5.64 9.44 3.59
N ARG A 61 5.92 10.16 2.49
CA ARG A 61 5.39 9.81 1.18
C ARG A 61 5.85 8.41 0.75
N ALA A 62 7.11 8.07 0.99
CA ALA A 62 7.63 6.74 0.73
C ALA A 62 6.92 5.67 1.60
N ALA A 63 6.59 5.97 2.86
CA ALA A 63 5.83 5.06 3.72
C ALA A 63 4.40 4.80 3.24
N LEU A 64 3.80 5.75 2.49
CA LEU A 64 2.46 5.64 1.92
C LEU A 64 2.44 5.06 0.50
N GLN A 65 3.61 4.86 -0.09
CA GLN A 65 3.73 4.42 -1.47
C GLN A 65 3.36 2.94 -1.62
N VAL A 66 2.56 2.63 -2.63
CA VAL A 66 2.25 1.25 -3.04
C VAL A 66 3.11 0.92 -4.27
N ASP A 67 4.17 0.14 -4.07
CA ASP A 67 5.05 -0.30 -5.16
C ASP A 67 4.49 -1.54 -5.87
N LEU A 68 4.08 -1.37 -7.14
CA LEU A 68 3.48 -2.46 -7.91
C LEU A 68 4.45 -3.62 -8.17
N ALA A 69 5.76 -3.36 -8.28
CA ALA A 69 6.75 -4.41 -8.51
C ALA A 69 7.02 -5.21 -7.25
N GLU A 70 7.08 -4.55 -6.09
CA GLU A 70 7.16 -5.22 -4.78
C GLU A 70 5.92 -6.09 -4.53
N TRP A 71 4.72 -5.55 -4.72
CA TRP A 71 3.48 -6.31 -4.56
C TRP A 71 3.33 -7.49 -5.52
N THR A 72 3.92 -7.40 -6.72
CA THR A 72 3.94 -8.54 -7.65
C THR A 72 4.79 -9.69 -7.10
N LYS A 73 5.93 -9.40 -6.48
CA LYS A 73 6.76 -10.42 -5.81
C LYS A 73 6.10 -10.96 -4.54
N GLU A 74 5.40 -10.09 -3.82
CA GLU A 74 4.67 -10.50 -2.61
C GLU A 74 3.56 -11.50 -2.94
N ILE A 75 2.87 -11.33 -4.07
CA ILE A 75 1.87 -12.30 -4.54
C ILE A 75 2.47 -13.70 -4.74
N GLU A 76 3.68 -13.80 -5.30
CA GLU A 76 4.36 -15.08 -5.49
C GLU A 76 4.61 -15.75 -4.13
N SER A 77 5.03 -14.96 -3.13
CA SER A 77 5.23 -15.43 -1.75
C SER A 77 3.92 -15.87 -1.08
N ILE A 78 2.82 -15.16 -1.33
CA ILE A 78 1.48 -15.53 -0.83
C ILE A 78 1.00 -16.83 -1.50
N ASP A 79 1.21 -17.01 -2.81
CA ASP A 79 0.88 -18.24 -3.53
C ASP A 79 1.63 -19.45 -2.94
N GLU A 80 2.94 -19.31 -2.72
CA GLU A 80 3.78 -20.34 -2.09
C GLU A 80 3.27 -20.69 -0.68
N TRP A 81 2.93 -19.67 0.11
CA TRP A 81 2.38 -19.87 1.44
C TRP A 81 1.01 -20.57 1.38
N TYR A 82 0.12 -20.17 0.48
CA TYR A 82 -1.20 -20.78 0.29
C TYR A 82 -1.09 -22.24 -0.14
N ALA A 83 -0.11 -22.58 -0.98
CA ALA A 83 0.18 -23.95 -1.37
C ALA A 83 0.60 -24.81 -0.16
N SER A 84 1.35 -24.25 0.80
CA SER A 84 1.80 -24.94 2.01
C SER A 84 0.66 -25.33 2.97
N ILE A 85 -0.43 -24.55 2.99
CA ILE A 85 -1.62 -24.82 3.82
C ILE A 85 -2.40 -26.05 3.31
N GLY A 86 -2.30 -26.33 2.00
CA GLY A 86 -2.96 -27.44 1.32
C GLY A 86 -4.36 -27.10 0.80
N GLY A 87 -4.67 -27.60 -0.41
CA GLY A 87 -5.84 -27.24 -1.20
C GLY A 87 -7.21 -27.43 -0.51
N ASN A 88 -7.37 -28.36 0.43
CA ASN A 88 -8.67 -28.56 1.08
C ASN A 88 -8.86 -27.76 2.37
N LYS A 89 -7.84 -27.02 2.83
CA LYS A 89 -7.87 -26.28 4.10
C LYS A 89 -7.98 -24.78 3.92
N LEU A 90 -7.46 -24.24 2.83
CA LEU A 90 -7.57 -22.82 2.55
C LEU A 90 -9.00 -22.51 2.04
N PRO A 91 -9.74 -21.60 2.70
CA PRO A 91 -11.07 -21.19 2.25
C PRO A 91 -11.06 -20.60 0.84
N ASP A 92 -12.10 -20.89 0.05
CA ASP A 92 -12.22 -20.40 -1.32
C ASP A 92 -12.27 -18.87 -1.41
N ALA A 93 -12.85 -18.21 -0.41
CA ALA A 93 -12.87 -16.76 -0.31
C ALA A 93 -11.44 -16.16 -0.33
N LEU A 94 -10.46 -16.78 0.33
CA LEU A 94 -9.08 -16.29 0.31
C LEU A 94 -8.42 -16.49 -1.07
N ARG A 95 -8.75 -17.57 -1.77
CA ARG A 95 -8.28 -17.78 -3.16
C ARG A 95 -8.86 -16.75 -4.10
N GLN A 96 -10.14 -16.44 -3.94
CA GLN A 96 -10.84 -15.42 -4.72
C GLN A 96 -10.21 -14.05 -4.49
N GLU A 97 -10.01 -13.64 -3.23
CA GLU A 97 -9.36 -12.36 -2.92
C GLU A 97 -7.95 -12.25 -3.50
N LEU A 98 -7.14 -13.32 -3.45
CA LEU A 98 -5.82 -13.32 -4.08
C LEU A 98 -5.91 -13.22 -5.61
N GLY A 99 -6.88 -13.91 -6.23
CA GLY A 99 -7.16 -13.80 -7.66
C GLY A 99 -7.57 -12.39 -8.07
N ASP A 100 -8.43 -11.74 -7.29
CA ASP A 100 -8.91 -10.39 -7.54
C ASP A 100 -7.80 -9.35 -7.30
N LEU A 101 -6.94 -9.56 -6.30
CA LEU A 101 -5.74 -8.75 -6.09
C LEU A 101 -4.78 -8.82 -7.29
N LYS A 102 -4.50 -10.03 -7.81
CA LYS A 102 -3.69 -10.23 -9.02
C LYS A 102 -4.25 -9.45 -10.21
N GLN A 103 -5.57 -9.49 -10.41
CA GLN A 103 -6.23 -8.75 -11.50
C GLN A 103 -6.08 -7.23 -11.33
N ARG A 104 -6.31 -6.70 -10.12
CA ARG A 104 -6.16 -5.28 -9.81
C ARG A 104 -4.73 -4.79 -10.05
N LEU A 105 -3.72 -5.55 -9.62
CA LEU A 105 -2.31 -5.19 -9.82
C LEU A 105 -1.90 -5.26 -11.30
N ALA A 106 -2.37 -6.27 -12.03
CA ALA A 106 -2.13 -6.36 -13.47
C ALA A 106 -2.77 -5.20 -14.24
N ALA A 107 -3.97 -4.76 -13.86
CA ALA A 107 -4.61 -3.59 -14.45
C ALA A 107 -3.82 -2.31 -14.18
N ALA A 108 -3.47 -2.03 -12.91
CA ALA A 108 -2.70 -0.84 -12.55
C ALA A 108 -1.32 -0.79 -13.23
N ARG A 109 -0.68 -1.94 -13.42
CA ARG A 109 0.58 -2.01 -14.17
C ARG A 109 0.40 -1.61 -15.63
N ARG A 110 -0.64 -2.10 -16.32
CA ARG A 110 -0.93 -1.72 -17.71
C ARG A 110 -1.21 -0.23 -17.82
N ASP A 111 -2.04 0.31 -16.92
CA ASP A 111 -2.38 1.74 -16.92
C ASP A 111 -1.13 2.62 -16.74
N ALA A 112 -0.19 2.20 -15.88
CA ALA A 112 1.09 2.88 -15.69
C ALA A 112 1.97 2.81 -16.95
N GLU A 113 2.09 1.62 -17.56
CA GLU A 113 2.87 1.44 -18.80
C GLU A 113 2.32 2.30 -19.94
N GLU A 114 1.00 2.36 -20.12
CA GLU A 114 0.33 3.20 -21.11
C GLU A 114 0.50 4.70 -20.83
N TYR A 115 0.55 5.10 -19.55
CA TYR A 115 0.81 6.49 -19.16
C TYR A 115 2.21 6.93 -19.60
N TYR A 116 3.24 6.14 -19.28
CA TYR A 116 4.63 6.45 -19.60
C TYR A 116 4.90 6.38 -21.11
N ALA A 117 4.34 5.38 -21.80
CA ALA A 117 4.45 5.25 -23.26
C ALA A 117 3.90 6.48 -24.00
N ARG A 118 2.80 7.08 -23.51
CA ARG A 118 2.23 8.31 -24.08
C ARG A 118 3.09 9.56 -23.86
N ARG A 119 3.91 9.58 -22.80
CA ARG A 119 4.79 10.71 -22.47
C ARG A 119 6.21 10.57 -23.03
N GLY A 120 6.57 9.41 -23.59
CA GLY A 120 7.94 9.16 -24.06
C GLY A 120 8.95 9.07 -22.91
N GLU A 121 8.47 8.79 -21.70
CA GLU A 121 9.27 8.65 -20.48
C GLU A 121 9.38 7.15 -20.13
N THR A 122 10.48 6.74 -19.51
CA THR A 122 10.64 5.37 -18.98
C THR A 122 10.24 5.35 -17.50
N ARG A 123 9.60 4.26 -17.06
CA ARG A 123 9.21 4.05 -15.65
C ARG A 123 10.40 4.00 -14.71
#